data_AF-A0A838JGE7-F1
#
_entry.id   AF-A0A838JGE7-F1
#
_cell.length_a   1.000
_cell.length_b   1.000
_cell.length_c   1.000
_cell.angle_alpha   90.00
_cell.angle_beta   90.00
_cell.angle_gamma   90.00
#
_symmetry.space_group_name_H-M   'P 1'
#
loop_
_entity.id
_entity.type
_entity.pdbx_description
1 polymer ?
#
loop_
_entity_poly.entity_id
_entity_poly.type
_entity_poly.pdbx_seq_one_letter_code
_entity_poly.pdbx_strand_id
1 'polypeptide(L)'
;MAAMVRQCAWCLRLTNHLGEQLSATPMPKLYEATHGMCQVCGVLWLEQASGLGAGSDGIALLESLWASARVRERSPVYLEEEIPLF
;
A
#
# COMPACT_ATOMS: atom_id res chain seq x y z
N MET A 1 8.73 17.59 6.33
CA MET A 1 8.73 16.32 5.55
C MET A 1 7.28 16.01 5.20
N ALA A 2 6.88 16.28 3.96
CA ALA A 2 5.54 15.93 3.49
C ALA A 2 5.42 14.39 3.49
N ALA A 3 4.42 13.85 4.18
CA ALA A 3 4.15 12.43 4.12
C ALA A 3 3.62 12.10 2.72
N MET A 4 4.30 11.23 1.96
CA MET A 4 3.78 10.75 0.68
C MET A 4 2.46 10.00 0.91
N VAL A 5 1.37 10.54 0.34
CA VAL A 5 0.04 9.94 0.37
C VAL A 5 -0.21 9.24 -0.96
N ARG A 6 -0.63 7.98 -0.89
CA ARG A 6 -1.04 7.15 -2.03
C ARG A 6 -2.52 6.80 -1.89
N GLN A 7 -3.17 6.40 -2.98
CA GLN A 7 -4.50 5.79 -2.93
C GLN A 7 -4.39 4.29 -3.16
N CYS A 8 -5.06 3.49 -2.33
CA CYS A 8 -5.15 2.06 -2.60
C CYS A 8 -5.96 1.81 -3.86
N ALA A 9 -5.39 1.11 -4.84
CA ALA A 9 -6.05 0.81 -6.12
C ALA A 9 -7.28 -0.12 -5.98
N TRP A 10 -7.43 -0.79 -4.83
CA TRP A 10 -8.50 -1.77 -4.60
C TRP A 10 -9.66 -1.22 -3.76
N CYS A 11 -9.35 -0.67 -2.58
CA CYS A 11 -10.38 -0.15 -1.65
C CYS A 11 -10.55 1.37 -1.69
N LEU A 12 -9.76 2.07 -2.51
CA LEU A 12 -9.77 3.53 -2.70
C LEU A 12 -9.52 4.36 -1.43
N ARG A 13 -9.07 3.74 -0.35
CA ARG A 13 -8.63 4.44 0.87
C ARG A 13 -7.25 5.05 0.68
N LEU A 14 -7.00 6.17 1.34
CA LEU A 14 -5.68 6.80 1.37
C LEU A 14 -4.72 5.95 2.20
N THR A 15 -3.46 5.88 1.78
CA THR A 15 -2.40 5.16 2.48
C THR A 15 -1.12 5.98 2.52
N ASN A 16 -0.28 5.72 3.51
CA ASN A 16 1.10 6.19 3.46
C ASN A 16 1.97 5.27 2.57
N HIS A 17 3.25 5.60 2.46
CA HIS A 17 4.24 4.80 1.73
C HIS A 17 4.46 3.39 2.32
N LEU A 18 4.05 3.14 3.57
CA LEU A 18 4.11 1.81 4.21
C LEU A 18 2.85 0.97 3.99
N GLY A 19 1.86 1.49 3.25
CA GLY A 19 0.60 0.81 3.00
C GLY A 19 -0.40 0.87 4.17
N GLU A 20 -0.12 1.67 5.21
CA GLU A 20 -1.03 1.89 6.33
C GLU A 20 -2.17 2.79 5.88
N GLN A 21 -3.42 2.46 6.25
CA GLN A 21 -4.59 3.24 5.87
C GLN A 21 -4.64 4.55 6.67
N LEU A 22 -4.70 5.67 5.96
CA LEU A 22 -4.87 7.01 6.51
C LEU A 22 -6.33 7.46 6.54
N SER A 23 -7.18 6.88 5.68
CA SER A 23 -8.62 7.17 5.65
C SER A 23 -9.44 5.98 6.14
N ALA A 24 -10.44 6.28 6.98
CA ALA A 24 -11.40 5.27 7.46
C ALA A 24 -12.40 4.87 6.36
N THR A 25 -12.70 5.78 5.42
CA THR A 25 -13.64 5.56 4.33
C THR A 25 -12.92 5.57 2.97
N PRO A 26 -13.44 4.83 1.97
CA PRO A 26 -13.01 4.97 0.58
C PRO A 26 -13.18 6.42 0.10
N MET A 27 -12.22 6.90 -0.67
CA MET A 27 -12.29 8.19 -1.35
C MET A 27 -12.70 7.98 -2.81
N PRO A 28 -13.24 9.00 -3.50
CA PRO A 28 -13.36 8.97 -4.95
C PRO A 28 -12.00 8.63 -5.59
N LYS A 29 -12.02 7.96 -6.75
CA LYS A 29 -10.78 7.63 -7.45
C LYS A 29 -10.04 8.91 -7.84
N LEU A 30 -8.82 9.06 -7.33
CA LEU A 30 -7.95 10.20 -7.59
C LEU A 30 -6.98 9.82 -8.71
N TYR A 31 -7.30 10.17 -9.95
CA TYR A 31 -6.49 9.79 -11.12
C TYR A 31 -5.06 10.36 -11.08
N GLU A 32 -4.86 11.50 -10.42
CA GLU A 32 -3.57 12.18 -10.28
C GLU A 32 -2.75 11.65 -9.10
N ALA A 33 -3.30 10.78 -8.25
CA ALA A 33 -2.59 10.22 -7.11
C ALA A 33 -1.68 9.05 -7.51
N THR A 34 -0.57 8.87 -6.79
CA THR A 34 0.19 7.62 -6.86
C THR A 34 -0.65 6.49 -6.26
N HIS A 35 -0.81 5.40 -7.00
CA HIS A 35 -1.62 4.26 -6.57
C HIS A 35 -0.75 3.12 -6.01
N GLY A 36 -1.23 2.46 -4.97
CA GLY A 36 -0.56 1.31 -4.35
C GLY A 36 -1.56 0.30 -3.79
N MET A 37 -1.08 -0.69 -3.02
CA MET A 37 -1.94 -1.62 -2.29
C MET A 37 -1.78 -1.40 -0.79
N CYS A 38 -2.89 -1.21 -0.07
CA CYS A 38 -2.84 -1.16 1.40
C CYS A 38 -2.56 -2.56 1.96
N GLN A 39 -2.02 -2.62 3.18
CA GLN A 39 -1.70 -3.89 3.84
C GLN A 39 -2.91 -4.83 3.91
N VAL A 40 -4.08 -4.31 4.28
CA VAL A 40 -5.32 -5.11 4.39
C VAL A 40 -5.69 -5.76 3.05
N CYS A 41 -5.71 -4.99 1.96
CA CYS A 41 -6.01 -5.53 0.64
C CYS A 41 -4.93 -6.50 0.16
N GLY A 42 -3.67 -6.23 0.49
CA GLY A 42 -2.57 -7.15 0.18
C GLY A 42 -2.72 -8.49 0.88
N VAL A 43 -3.14 -8.51 2.15
CA VAL A 43 -3.37 -9.75 2.93
C VAL A 43 -4.51 -10.54 2.30
N LEU A 44 -5.65 -9.90 2.06
CA LEU A 44 -6.80 -10.57 1.44
C LEU A 44 -6.44 -11.15 0.07
N TRP A 45 -5.65 -10.41 -0.73
CA TRP A 45 -5.18 -10.90 -2.02
C TRP A 45 -4.25 -12.11 -1.86
N LEU A 46 -3.30 -12.07 -0.92
CA LEU A 46 -2.39 -13.20 -0.66
C LEU A 46 -3.12 -14.43 -0.14
N GLU A 47 -4.04 -14.27 0.80
CA GLU A 47 -4.88 -15.37 1.31
C GLU A 47 -5.62 -16.05 0.15
N GLN A 48 -6.25 -15.24 -0.71
CA GLN A 48 -6.97 -15.74 -1.87
C GLN A 48 -6.05 -16.39 -2.91
N ALA A 49 -4.91 -15.78 -3.22
CA ALA A 49 -3.96 -16.27 -4.23
C ALA A 49 -3.23 -17.55 -3.77
N SER A 50 -2.98 -17.69 -2.47
CA SER A 50 -2.27 -18.83 -1.90
C SER A 50 -3.20 -20.02 -1.60
N GLY A 51 -4.52 -19.83 -1.74
CA GLY A 51 -5.51 -20.82 -1.31
C GLY A 51 -5.52 -21.06 0.21
N LEU A 52 -4.86 -20.17 0.96
CA LEU A 52 -4.84 -20.19 2.41
C LEU A 52 -6.15 -19.57 2.87
N GLY A 53 -7.09 -20.38 3.38
CA GLY A 53 -8.31 -19.86 3.99
C GLY A 53 -7.96 -18.82 5.07
N ALA A 54 -8.78 -17.77 5.18
CA ALA A 54 -8.56 -16.62 6.07
C ALA A 54 -8.03 -17.06 7.45
N GLY A 55 -6.75 -16.79 7.70
CA GLY A 55 -6.00 -17.42 8.78
C GLY A 55 -4.67 -16.71 8.99
N SER A 56 -4.14 -16.78 10.22
CA SER A 56 -2.95 -16.07 10.71
C SER A 56 -1.71 -16.14 9.81
N ASP A 57 -1.64 -17.15 8.94
CA ASP A 57 -0.51 -17.44 8.06
C ASP A 57 -0.34 -16.40 6.94
N GLY A 58 -1.43 -15.73 6.54
CA GLY A 58 -1.42 -14.69 5.50
C GLY A 58 -0.66 -13.43 5.91
N ILE A 59 -0.80 -12.98 7.17
CA ILE A 59 -0.11 -11.80 7.68
C ILE A 59 1.40 -12.04 7.79
N ALA A 60 1.81 -13.23 8.28
CA ALA A 60 3.22 -13.57 8.40
C ALA A 60 3.93 -13.65 7.03
N LEU A 61 3.26 -14.22 6.03
CA LEU A 61 3.76 -14.24 4.65
C LEU A 61 3.87 -12.82 4.09
N LEU A 62 2.88 -11.96 4.33
CA LEU A 62 2.90 -10.58 3.87
C LEU A 62 4.03 -9.77 4.53
N GLU A 63 4.23 -9.88 5.84
CA GLU A 63 5.36 -9.27 6.54
C GLU A 63 6.70 -9.74 5.94
N SER A 64 6.85 -11.03 5.66
CA SER A 64 8.07 -11.58 5.04
C SER A 64 8.31 -11.04 3.63
N LEU A 65 7.25 -10.91 2.83
CA LEU A 65 7.31 -10.40 1.46
C LEU A 65 7.56 -8.88 1.44
N TRP A 66 6.93 -8.11 2.33
CA TRP A 66 7.14 -6.67 2.48
C TRP A 66 8.52 -6.35 3.03
N ALA A 67 9.02 -7.12 4.00
CA ALA A 67 10.40 -7.00 4.48
C ALA A 67 11.39 -7.28 3.34
N SER A 68 11.13 -8.29 2.52
CA SER A 68 11.95 -8.61 1.34
C SER A 68 11.84 -7.54 0.24
N ALA A 69 10.67 -6.93 0.07
CA ALA A 69 10.46 -5.84 -0.88
C ALA A 69 11.16 -4.54 -0.45
N ARG A 70 11.19 -4.21 0.86
CA ARG A 70 11.94 -3.06 1.41
C ARG A 70 13.45 -3.17 1.14
N VAL A 71 14.01 -4.37 1.07
CA VAL A 71 15.43 -4.55 0.69
C VAL A 71 15.69 -4.13 -0.76
N ARG A 72 14.66 -4.13 -1.62
CA ARG A 72 14.77 -3.81 -3.05
C ARG A 72 14.54 -2.33 -3.38
N GLU A 73 13.92 -1.56 -2.49
CA GLU A 73 13.68 -0.11 -2.67
C GLU A 73 14.89 0.79 -2.32
N ARG A 74 16.06 0.21 -2.03
CA ARG A 74 17.31 0.98 -1.96
C ARG A 74 17.94 1.14 -3.35
N SER A 75 17.21 1.79 -4.26
CA SER A 75 17.78 2.37 -5.48
C SER A 75 17.17 3.77 -5.69
N PRO A 76 17.93 4.85 -5.49
CA PRO A 76 17.40 6.20 -5.52
C PRO A 76 17.49 6.75 -6.94
N VAL A 77 16.46 6.52 -7.76
CA VAL A 77 16.26 7.35 -8.95
C VAL A 77 14.76 7.47 -9.21
N TYR A 78 14.18 8.62 -8.87
CA TYR A 78 13.36 9.48 -9.72
C TYR A 78 12.43 10.39 -8.87
N LEU A 79 12.87 11.65 -8.80
CA LEU A 79 12.17 12.93 -8.82
C LEU A 79 11.04 13.19 -7.79
N GLU A 80 11.40 14.09 -6.87
CA GLU A 80 10.52 14.94 -6.08
C GLU A 80 9.61 15.76 -6.99
N GLU A 81 8.32 15.45 -7.03
CA GLU A 81 7.30 16.46 -7.28
C GLU A 81 6.31 16.41 -6.11
N GLU A 82 6.54 17.31 -5.17
CA GLU A 82 5.66 17.62 -4.06
C GLU A 82 4.32 18.09 -4.64
N ILE A 83 3.23 17.35 -4.39
CA ILE A 83 1.88 17.85 -4.64
C ILE A 83 1.55 18.82 -3.48
N PRO A 84 1.40 20.13 -3.71
CA PRO A 84 0.99 21.05 -2.66
C PRO A 84 -0.46 20.76 -2.28
N LEU A 85 -0.69 20.54 -0.99
CA LEU A 85 -2.02 20.50 -0.39
C LEU A 85 -2.59 21.92 -0.42
N PHE A 86 -3.63 22.14 -1.23
CA PHE A 86 -4.60 23.23 -1.07
C PHE A 86 -5.97 22.62 -0.77
#